data_AF-I3D5E7-F1
#
_entry.id   AF-I3D5E7-F1
#
_cell.length_a   1.000
_cell.length_b   1.000
_cell.length_c   1.000
_cell.angle_alpha   90.00
_cell.angle_beta   90.00
_cell.angle_gamma   90.00
#
_symmetry.space_group_name_H-M   'P 1'
#
loop_
_entity.id
_entity.type
_entity.pdbx_description
1 polymer ?
#
loop_
_entity_poly.entity_id
_entity_poly.type
_entity_poly.pdbx_seq_one_letter_code
_entity_poly.pdbx_strand_id
1 'polypeptide(L)'
;MENSLLLLDKSSDIHSILSNPENTKNKKIICFDIESTTILSELGINHELMENYVSLEDEKKIEDLALEKALSWYKNDKFEELLIFNNINLGWLLEIEFHQYLLQVMKHVIGILRIIEKEKPLKIFSSFFLNSILKSVDHENKIILKTFPKITSSEFYFDNVEIPINLGIKKINIHTSRNFALKIKKFLEQSTNLFFNLKYHDNNSKNSKILLLEFNPIQYNELMHEIYSLNDEIILLNERRPAVWNLKSLTIVKNTKSKILRLSTTSDNVLHQIDNERNDLLKKLRNYFPKIMILQAFLQLKIIHFGLQLKKILPLFAIIDF
;
A
#
# COMPACT_ATOMS: atom_id res chain seq x y z
N MET A 1 6.44 37.73 -19.29
CA MET A 1 7.06 36.62 -18.53
C MET A 1 6.49 35.32 -19.05
N GLU A 2 7.32 34.34 -19.41
CA GLU A 2 6.81 33.02 -19.83
C GLU A 2 6.05 32.39 -18.66
N ASN A 3 4.80 31.99 -18.90
CA ASN A 3 3.95 31.36 -17.91
C ASN A 3 4.50 29.97 -17.55
N SER A 4 5.31 29.93 -16.50
CA SER A 4 6.05 28.75 -16.05
C SER A 4 5.56 28.30 -14.69
N LEU A 5 5.28 27.00 -14.55
CA LEU A 5 4.86 26.38 -13.29
C LEU A 5 5.97 25.50 -12.72
N LEU A 6 5.94 25.35 -11.40
CA LEU A 6 6.71 24.36 -10.65
C LEU A 6 5.73 23.48 -9.87
N LEU A 7 5.56 22.22 -10.27
CA LEU A 7 4.71 21.25 -9.58
C LEU A 7 5.56 20.34 -8.70
N LEU A 8 5.28 20.31 -7.40
CA LEU A 8 6.10 19.58 -6.44
C LEU A 8 5.30 18.50 -5.73
N ASP A 9 5.91 17.31 -5.69
CA ASP A 9 5.58 16.24 -4.75
C ASP A 9 6.84 15.57 -4.17
N LYS A 10 6.65 14.68 -3.20
CA LYS A 10 7.66 13.87 -2.51
C LYS A 10 8.38 12.85 -3.38
N SER A 11 8.05 12.75 -4.68
CA SER A 11 8.76 11.82 -5.58
C SER A 11 10.15 12.34 -5.97
N SER A 12 10.46 13.60 -5.68
CA SER A 12 11.76 14.24 -5.90
C SER A 12 12.23 14.98 -4.64
N ASP A 13 13.55 15.12 -4.47
CA ASP A 13 14.13 15.80 -3.31
C ASP A 13 13.92 17.30 -3.40
N ILE A 14 13.01 17.80 -2.57
CA ILE A 14 12.60 19.19 -2.52
C ILE A 14 13.74 20.08 -2.03
N HIS A 15 14.53 19.63 -1.04
CA HIS A 15 15.68 20.41 -0.57
C HIS A 15 16.70 20.58 -1.69
N SER A 16 16.98 19.52 -2.44
CA SER A 16 17.85 19.59 -3.62
C SER A 16 17.27 20.51 -4.70
N ILE A 17 15.96 20.47 -4.96
CA ILE A 17 15.30 21.35 -5.94
C ILE A 17 15.42 22.82 -5.50
N LEU A 18 15.17 23.12 -4.23
CA LEU A 18 15.16 24.47 -3.68
C LEU A 18 16.57 25.06 -3.52
N SER A 19 17.62 24.23 -3.50
CA SER A 19 19.02 24.68 -3.41
C SER A 19 19.44 25.62 -4.55
N ASN A 20 18.76 25.55 -5.70
CA ASN A 20 18.96 26.46 -6.83
C ASN A 20 17.78 27.45 -6.92
N PRO A 21 17.97 28.74 -6.58
CA PRO A 21 16.91 29.75 -6.62
C PRO A 21 16.27 29.94 -8.00
N GLU A 22 16.99 29.65 -9.08
CA GLU A 22 16.45 29.74 -10.44
C GLU A 22 15.34 28.70 -10.69
N ASN A 23 15.22 27.65 -9.87
CA ASN A 23 14.12 26.70 -9.95
C ASN A 23 12.79 27.31 -9.51
N THR A 24 12.78 28.20 -8.51
CA THR A 24 11.56 28.84 -8.00
C THR A 24 11.31 30.22 -8.58
N LYS A 25 12.36 30.94 -9.00
CA LYS A 25 12.28 32.30 -9.54
C LYS A 25 11.30 32.40 -10.71
N ASN A 26 10.42 33.41 -10.62
CA ASN A 26 9.40 33.76 -11.62
C ASN A 26 8.47 32.58 -12.01
N LYS A 27 8.24 31.64 -11.10
CA LYS A 27 7.33 30.51 -11.30
C LYS A 27 6.25 30.48 -10.24
N LYS A 28 5.06 30.09 -10.64
CA LYS A 28 4.00 29.73 -9.70
C LYS A 28 4.26 28.30 -9.21
N ILE A 29 4.30 28.12 -7.89
CA ILE A 29 4.58 26.83 -7.25
C ILE A 29 3.26 26.20 -6.82
N ILE A 30 3.03 24.94 -7.17
CA ILE A 30 1.82 24.19 -6.80
C ILE A 30 2.24 22.86 -6.18
N CYS A 31 1.75 22.57 -4.99
CA CYS A 31 2.12 21.39 -4.20
C CYS A 31 1.05 20.31 -4.25
N PHE A 32 1.48 19.06 -4.34
CA PHE A 32 0.63 17.87 -4.50
C PHE A 32 0.66 16.94 -3.29
N ASP A 33 1.40 17.30 -2.24
CA ASP A 33 1.39 16.62 -0.94
C ASP A 33 1.76 17.55 0.22
N ILE A 34 1.48 17.03 1.41
CA ILE A 34 1.63 17.74 2.68
C ILE A 34 3.10 17.96 3.06
N GLU A 35 3.99 17.04 2.69
CA GLU A 35 5.41 17.11 3.04
C GLU A 35 6.07 18.28 2.32
N SER A 36 5.83 18.38 1.01
CA SER A 36 6.23 19.49 0.16
C SER A 36 5.72 20.83 0.66
N THR A 37 4.43 20.88 1.01
CA THR A 37 3.76 22.06 1.56
C THR A 37 4.40 22.51 2.87
N THR A 38 4.71 21.55 3.75
CA THR A 38 5.33 21.82 5.05
C THR A 38 6.72 22.43 4.86
N ILE A 39 7.57 21.81 4.03
CA ILE A 39 8.93 22.30 3.74
C ILE A 39 8.90 23.73 3.17
N LEU A 40 8.03 24.00 2.20
CA LEU A 40 7.93 25.34 1.60
C LEU A 40 7.41 26.39 2.58
N SER A 41 6.45 26.02 3.44
CA SER A 41 5.92 26.89 4.49
C SER A 41 6.99 27.26 5.51
N GLU A 42 7.79 26.30 5.96
CA GLU A 42 8.91 26.51 6.89
C GLU A 42 9.98 27.45 6.30
N LEU A 43 10.20 27.37 4.99
CA LEU A 43 11.13 28.24 4.26
C LEU A 43 10.52 29.59 3.84
N GLY A 44 9.24 29.85 4.16
CA GLY A 44 8.54 31.08 3.79
C GLY A 44 8.35 31.26 2.28
N ILE A 45 8.34 30.17 1.51
CA ILE A 45 8.17 30.18 0.06
C ILE A 45 6.69 30.12 -0.28
N ASN A 46 6.20 31.12 -1.02
CA ASN A 46 4.80 31.17 -1.44
C ASN A 46 4.47 30.04 -2.44
N HIS A 47 3.37 29.35 -2.20
CA HIS A 47 2.90 28.22 -3.02
C HIS A 47 1.38 28.07 -2.90
N GLU A 48 0.78 27.40 -3.89
CA GLU A 48 -0.63 27.00 -3.86
C GLU A 48 -0.75 25.49 -3.66
N LEU A 49 -1.88 25.07 -3.10
CA LEU A 49 -2.25 23.66 -2.98
C LEU A 49 -2.94 23.19 -4.25
N MET A 50 -2.66 21.97 -4.70
CA MET A 50 -3.36 21.34 -5.84
C MET A 50 -4.87 21.27 -5.58
N GLU A 51 -5.26 21.08 -4.32
CA GLU A 51 -6.65 21.06 -3.85
C GLU A 51 -7.41 22.35 -4.20
N ASN A 52 -6.73 23.49 -4.34
CA ASN A 52 -7.36 24.75 -4.77
C ASN A 52 -7.83 24.72 -6.23
N TYR A 53 -7.45 23.70 -7.00
CA TYR A 53 -7.81 23.51 -8.40
C TYR A 53 -8.88 22.42 -8.60
N VAL A 54 -9.16 21.61 -7.58
CA VAL A 54 -10.08 20.48 -7.66
C VAL A 54 -11.42 20.89 -7.06
N SER A 55 -12.50 20.73 -7.82
CA SER A 55 -13.85 21.04 -7.34
C SER A 55 -14.44 19.90 -6.49
N LEU A 56 -15.46 20.20 -5.67
CA LEU A 56 -16.21 19.16 -4.95
C LEU A 56 -16.83 18.10 -5.89
N GLU A 57 -17.20 18.50 -7.11
CA GLU A 57 -17.70 17.56 -8.12
C GLU A 57 -16.59 16.64 -8.63
N ASP A 58 -15.37 17.17 -8.80
CA ASP A 58 -14.20 16.37 -9.16
C ASP A 58 -13.85 15.39 -8.04
N GLU A 59 -13.85 15.84 -6.78
CA GLU A 59 -13.58 14.98 -5.61
C GLU A 59 -14.54 13.80 -5.55
N LYS A 60 -15.85 14.06 -5.67
CA LYS A 60 -16.87 13.01 -5.66
C LYS A 60 -16.66 12.00 -6.79
N LYS A 61 -16.36 12.47 -8.01
CA LYS A 61 -16.07 11.58 -9.15
C LYS A 61 -14.85 10.71 -8.90
N ILE A 62 -13.79 11.30 -8.33
CA ILE A 62 -12.56 10.58 -8.01
C ILE A 62 -12.84 9.48 -6.98
N GLU A 63 -13.58 9.79 -5.90
CA GLU A 63 -13.93 8.82 -4.87
C GLU A 63 -14.77 7.67 -5.42
N ASP A 64 -15.87 7.98 -6.11
CA ASP A 64 -16.78 6.99 -6.70
C ASP A 64 -16.03 6.03 -7.64
N LEU A 65 -15.16 6.57 -8.50
CA LEU A 65 -14.41 5.78 -9.49
C LEU A 65 -13.24 5.01 -8.88
N ALA A 66 -12.53 5.58 -7.91
CA ALA A 66 -11.47 4.86 -7.21
C ALA A 66 -12.06 3.65 -6.47
N LEU A 67 -13.19 3.84 -5.79
CA LEU A 67 -13.88 2.77 -5.07
C LEU A 67 -14.39 1.68 -6.01
N GLU A 68 -15.12 2.06 -7.06
CA GLU A 68 -15.65 1.11 -8.04
C GLU A 68 -14.54 0.24 -8.64
N LYS A 69 -13.44 0.87 -9.06
CA LYS A 69 -12.31 0.15 -9.68
C LYS A 69 -11.57 -0.71 -8.69
N ALA A 70 -11.40 -0.25 -7.45
CA ALA A 70 -10.77 -1.04 -6.42
C ALA A 70 -11.52 -2.34 -6.13
N LEU A 71 -12.85 -2.32 -6.16
CA LEU A 71 -13.71 -3.48 -5.86
C LEU A 71 -13.98 -4.41 -7.05
N SER A 72 -13.59 -4.00 -8.27
CA SER A 72 -13.98 -4.72 -9.49
C SER A 72 -12.85 -5.04 -10.46
N TRP A 73 -11.63 -4.49 -10.28
CA TRP A 73 -10.53 -4.67 -11.23
C TRP A 73 -10.21 -6.15 -11.51
N TYR A 74 -10.25 -6.99 -10.47
CA TYR A 74 -9.89 -8.39 -10.53
C TYR A 74 -10.97 -9.28 -11.15
N LYS A 75 -12.18 -8.73 -11.33
CA LYS A 75 -13.32 -9.40 -11.98
C LYS A 75 -13.32 -9.22 -13.50
N ASN A 76 -12.36 -8.47 -14.04
CA ASN A 76 -12.18 -8.41 -15.48
C ASN A 76 -11.63 -9.75 -15.98
N ASP A 77 -12.21 -10.31 -17.05
CA ASP A 77 -11.84 -11.63 -17.60
C ASP A 77 -10.32 -11.81 -17.76
N LYS A 78 -9.60 -10.75 -18.20
CA LYS A 78 -8.14 -10.81 -18.38
C LYS A 78 -7.36 -10.95 -17.08
N PHE A 79 -7.90 -10.42 -15.99
CA PHE A 79 -7.29 -10.49 -14.66
C PHE A 79 -7.77 -11.71 -13.88
N GLU A 80 -9.04 -12.03 -13.99
CA GLU A 80 -9.65 -13.15 -13.29
C GLU A 80 -8.91 -14.45 -13.59
N GLU A 81 -8.65 -14.76 -14.86
CA GLU A 81 -7.89 -15.95 -15.27
C GLU A 81 -6.48 -16.01 -14.66
N LEU A 82 -5.84 -14.86 -14.42
CA LEU A 82 -4.49 -14.78 -13.88
C LEU A 82 -4.44 -14.88 -12.35
N LEU A 83 -5.54 -14.51 -11.69
CA LEU A 83 -5.62 -14.34 -10.23
C LEU A 83 -6.37 -15.49 -9.55
N ILE A 84 -7.09 -16.34 -10.30
CA ILE A 84 -7.75 -17.51 -9.73
C ILE A 84 -6.69 -18.51 -9.25
N PHE A 85 -6.76 -18.80 -7.96
CA PHE A 85 -6.01 -19.83 -7.27
C PHE A 85 -6.98 -20.70 -6.48
N ASN A 86 -7.05 -22.00 -6.76
CA ASN A 86 -8.00 -22.92 -6.11
C ASN A 86 -9.46 -22.41 -6.10
N ASN A 87 -9.94 -21.90 -7.24
CA ASN A 87 -11.26 -21.27 -7.40
C ASN A 87 -11.50 -20.00 -6.57
N ILE A 88 -10.44 -19.41 -6.01
CA ILE A 88 -10.48 -18.14 -5.29
C ILE A 88 -9.75 -17.09 -6.12
N ASN A 89 -10.42 -16.00 -6.45
CA ASN A 89 -9.79 -14.89 -7.15
C ASN A 89 -8.94 -14.05 -6.18
N LEU A 90 -7.62 -14.14 -6.22
CA LEU A 90 -6.75 -13.50 -5.23
C LEU A 90 -6.73 -11.95 -5.31
N GLY A 91 -7.31 -11.35 -6.36
CA GLY A 91 -7.30 -9.90 -6.51
C GLY A 91 -8.12 -9.14 -5.48
N TRP A 92 -9.12 -9.77 -4.84
CA TRP A 92 -9.90 -9.13 -3.78
C TRP A 92 -9.03 -8.75 -2.56
N LEU A 93 -7.89 -9.44 -2.37
CA LEU A 93 -6.97 -9.19 -1.26
C LEU A 93 -6.33 -7.79 -1.31
N LEU A 94 -6.37 -7.11 -2.47
CA LEU A 94 -5.77 -5.79 -2.68
C LEU A 94 -6.82 -4.67 -2.74
N GLU A 95 -8.10 -4.94 -2.52
CA GLU A 95 -9.16 -3.93 -2.66
C GLU A 95 -8.86 -2.66 -1.87
N ILE A 96 -8.40 -2.80 -0.62
CA ILE A 96 -8.18 -1.68 0.29
C ILE A 96 -6.96 -0.86 -0.13
N GLU A 97 -5.84 -1.53 -0.36
CA GLU A 97 -4.56 -0.91 -0.74
C GLU A 97 -4.65 -0.28 -2.13
N PHE A 98 -5.32 -0.97 -3.05
CA PHE A 98 -5.50 -0.49 -4.40
C PHE A 98 -6.46 0.70 -4.45
N HIS A 99 -7.50 0.74 -3.61
CA HIS A 99 -8.36 1.93 -3.46
C HIS A 99 -7.55 3.17 -3.06
N GLN A 100 -6.72 3.06 -2.01
CA GLN A 100 -5.90 4.18 -1.54
C GLN A 100 -4.94 4.67 -2.62
N TYR A 101 -4.29 3.73 -3.32
CA TYR A 101 -3.41 4.05 -4.42
C TYR A 101 -4.15 4.76 -5.56
N LEU A 102 -5.27 4.22 -6.02
CA LEU A 102 -6.07 4.81 -7.10
C LEU A 102 -6.54 6.21 -6.74
N LEU A 103 -7.02 6.41 -5.51
CA LEU A 103 -7.47 7.71 -5.05
C LEU A 103 -6.38 8.77 -5.20
N GLN A 104 -5.14 8.46 -4.78
CA GLN A 104 -4.01 9.37 -4.91
C GLN A 104 -3.67 9.68 -6.38
N VAL A 105 -3.55 8.64 -7.22
CA VAL A 105 -3.22 8.80 -8.65
C VAL A 105 -4.29 9.63 -9.36
N MET A 106 -5.57 9.34 -9.12
CA MET A 106 -6.69 10.05 -9.74
C MET A 106 -6.74 11.52 -9.32
N LYS A 107 -6.51 11.82 -8.02
CA LYS A 107 -6.40 13.21 -7.54
C LYS A 107 -5.31 13.97 -8.27
N HIS A 108 -4.12 13.38 -8.41
CA HIS A 108 -3.01 14.03 -9.11
C HIS A 108 -3.28 14.24 -10.60
N VAL A 109 -3.91 13.28 -11.28
CA VAL A 109 -4.30 13.39 -12.69
C VAL A 109 -5.31 14.52 -12.90
N ILE A 110 -6.40 14.53 -12.12
CA ILE A 110 -7.44 15.56 -12.23
C ILE A 110 -6.88 16.93 -11.84
N GLY A 111 -6.09 17.01 -10.78
CA GLY A 111 -5.39 18.24 -10.37
C GLY A 111 -4.55 18.81 -11.50
N ILE A 112 -3.71 17.98 -12.15
CA ILE A 112 -2.90 18.39 -13.30
C ILE A 112 -3.77 18.90 -14.46
N LEU A 113 -4.86 18.21 -14.79
CA LEU A 113 -5.79 18.64 -15.85
C LEU A 113 -6.38 20.02 -15.55
N ARG A 114 -6.87 20.24 -14.33
CA ARG A 114 -7.45 21.52 -13.89
C ARG A 114 -6.42 22.66 -13.85
N ILE A 115 -5.19 22.35 -13.43
CA ILE A 115 -4.08 23.32 -13.45
C ILE A 115 -3.76 23.73 -14.89
N ILE A 116 -3.62 22.78 -15.82
CA ILE A 116 -3.34 23.09 -17.23
C ILE A 116 -4.48 23.93 -17.84
N GLU A 117 -5.73 23.58 -17.57
CA GLU A 117 -6.92 24.29 -18.05
C GLU A 117 -6.96 25.74 -17.55
N LYS A 118 -6.72 25.95 -16.25
CA LYS A 118 -6.81 27.25 -15.59
C LYS A 118 -5.59 28.13 -15.88
N GLU A 119 -4.39 27.58 -15.72
CA GLU A 119 -3.15 28.36 -15.82
C GLU A 119 -2.66 28.51 -17.26
N LYS A 120 -2.93 27.55 -18.15
CA LYS A 120 -2.43 27.54 -19.55
C LYS A 120 -0.91 27.74 -19.64
N PRO A 121 -0.11 26.87 -18.99
CA PRO A 121 1.34 27.04 -18.92
C PRO A 121 2.04 26.73 -20.25
N LEU A 122 3.12 27.45 -20.54
CA LEU A 122 4.02 27.14 -21.66
C LEU A 122 5.12 26.16 -21.25
N LYS A 123 5.47 26.17 -19.96
CA LYS A 123 6.57 25.38 -19.41
C LYS A 123 6.23 24.89 -18.00
N ILE A 124 6.51 23.63 -17.72
CA ILE A 124 6.30 23.04 -16.40
C ILE A 124 7.58 22.34 -15.96
N PHE A 125 8.04 22.72 -14.78
CA PHE A 125 9.03 21.99 -14.00
C PHE A 125 8.29 21.12 -13.01
N SER A 126 8.64 19.85 -12.87
CA SER A 126 7.88 18.96 -12.00
C SER A 126 8.72 17.86 -11.36
N SER A 127 8.31 17.43 -10.17
CA SER A 127 8.79 16.21 -9.55
C SER A 127 8.53 14.99 -10.45
N PHE A 128 9.28 13.92 -10.24
CA PHE A 128 9.34 12.77 -11.14
C PHE A 128 7.98 12.11 -11.43
N PHE A 129 7.18 11.86 -10.40
CA PHE A 129 5.87 11.21 -10.53
C PHE A 129 4.87 12.11 -11.27
N LEU A 130 4.77 13.38 -10.88
CA LEU A 130 3.93 14.37 -11.57
C LEU A 130 4.33 14.55 -13.04
N ASN A 131 5.63 14.55 -13.34
CA ASN A 131 6.10 14.61 -14.72
C ASN A 131 5.67 13.39 -15.54
N SER A 132 5.61 12.22 -14.90
CA SER A 132 5.12 11.02 -15.55
C SER A 132 3.67 11.22 -15.97
N ILE A 133 2.81 11.71 -15.07
CA ILE A 133 1.42 12.11 -15.35
C ILE A 133 1.35 13.12 -16.51
N LEU A 134 2.10 14.22 -16.42
CA LEU A 134 2.12 15.29 -17.42
C LEU A 134 2.43 14.80 -18.83
N LYS A 135 3.41 13.91 -18.99
CA LYS A 135 3.77 13.32 -20.29
C LYS A 135 2.61 12.56 -20.96
N SER A 136 1.67 12.04 -20.18
CA SER A 136 0.46 11.40 -20.74
C SER A 136 -0.74 12.31 -20.86
N VAL A 137 -0.69 13.51 -20.27
CA VAL A 137 -1.76 14.51 -20.43
C VAL A 137 -1.44 15.46 -21.59
N ASP A 138 -0.18 15.88 -21.77
CA ASP A 138 0.25 16.75 -22.87
C ASP A 138 0.68 15.95 -24.12
N HIS A 139 -0.27 15.31 -24.79
CA HIS A 139 0.04 14.47 -25.96
C HIS A 139 0.50 15.21 -27.21
N GLU A 140 0.17 16.49 -27.33
CA GLU A 140 0.57 17.31 -28.47
C GLU A 140 1.93 17.99 -28.25
N ASN A 141 2.61 17.70 -27.12
CA ASN A 141 3.86 18.34 -26.69
C ASN A 141 3.76 19.87 -26.75
N LYS A 142 2.61 20.43 -26.36
CA LYS A 142 2.37 21.87 -26.35
C LYS A 142 3.11 22.56 -25.20
N ILE A 143 3.48 21.80 -24.18
CA ILE A 143 4.09 22.28 -22.94
C ILE A 143 5.53 21.78 -22.88
N ILE A 144 6.47 22.68 -22.60
CA ILE A 144 7.86 22.31 -22.35
C ILE A 144 7.97 21.69 -20.96
N LEU A 145 8.18 20.37 -20.88
CA LEU A 145 8.31 19.64 -19.62
C LEU A 145 9.78 19.52 -19.17
N LYS A 146 10.03 19.81 -17.89
CA LYS A 146 11.30 19.61 -17.20
C LYS A 146 11.07 18.79 -15.93
N THR A 147 11.89 17.77 -15.74
CA THR A 147 11.71 16.77 -14.67
C THR A 147 12.85 16.83 -13.68
N PHE A 148 12.55 16.75 -12.39
CA PHE A 148 13.54 16.52 -11.34
C PHE A 148 13.74 15.01 -11.10
N PRO A 149 14.93 14.60 -10.65
CA PRO A 149 15.23 13.19 -10.44
C PRO A 149 14.33 12.56 -9.36
N LYS A 150 14.06 11.27 -9.51
CA LYS A 150 13.34 10.46 -8.52
C LYS A 150 14.18 10.27 -7.25
N ILE A 151 13.58 10.27 -6.06
CA ILE A 151 14.24 9.74 -4.85
C ILE A 151 14.14 8.20 -4.88
N THR A 152 15.23 7.52 -4.54
CA THR A 152 15.33 6.04 -4.58
C THR A 152 14.52 5.30 -3.50
N SER A 153 13.77 5.99 -2.64
CA SER A 153 13.00 5.37 -1.56
C SER A 153 11.50 5.64 -1.71
N SER A 154 10.76 4.69 -2.26
CA SER A 154 9.31 4.61 -2.07
C SER A 154 9.04 3.52 -1.04
N GLU A 155 8.98 3.88 0.24
CA GLU A 155 8.45 2.98 1.26
C GLU A 155 6.93 2.88 1.06
N PHE A 156 6.40 1.68 0.86
CA PHE A 156 4.97 1.45 0.85
C PHE A 156 4.41 1.56 2.27
N TYR A 157 3.11 1.89 2.38
CA TYR A 157 2.45 2.08 3.68
C TYR A 157 2.62 0.87 4.64
N PHE A 158 2.71 -0.34 4.10
CA PHE A 158 2.86 -1.59 4.87
C PHE A 158 4.30 -2.08 5.02
N ASP A 159 5.29 -1.33 4.51
CA ASP A 159 6.71 -1.68 4.68
C ASP A 159 7.16 -1.43 6.11
N ASN A 160 6.52 -0.48 6.79
CA ASN A 160 6.73 -0.17 8.19
C ASN A 160 5.52 -0.59 9.04
N VAL A 161 5.78 -1.00 10.27
CA VAL A 161 4.77 -1.35 11.26
C VAL A 161 5.06 -0.64 12.57
N GLU A 162 3.98 -0.35 13.29
CA GLU A 162 4.05 0.24 14.61
C GLU A 162 3.90 -0.86 15.66
N ILE A 163 4.91 -1.00 16.53
CA ILE A 163 4.91 -1.95 17.64
C ILE A 163 4.69 -1.15 18.93
N PRO A 164 3.51 -1.25 19.57
CA PRO A 164 3.27 -0.62 20.85
C PRO A 164 3.99 -1.39 21.97
N ILE A 165 4.86 -0.71 22.70
CA ILE A 165 5.57 -1.24 23.86
C ILE A 165 5.11 -0.49 25.11
N ASN A 166 4.65 -1.24 26.10
CA ASN A 166 4.31 -0.69 27.41
C ASN A 166 5.54 -0.77 28.32
N LEU A 167 6.19 0.37 28.59
CA LEU A 167 7.28 0.50 29.55
C LEU A 167 6.72 1.15 30.84
N GLY A 168 6.23 0.28 31.74
CA GLY A 168 5.55 0.72 32.95
C GLY A 168 4.26 1.49 32.62
N ILE A 169 4.19 2.76 33.00
CA ILE A 169 3.02 3.64 32.77
C ILE A 169 3.06 4.25 31.36
N LYS A 170 4.23 4.30 30.71
CA LYS A 170 4.37 4.93 29.39
C LYS A 170 4.17 3.90 28.28
N LYS A 171 3.36 4.26 27.30
CA LYS A 171 3.25 3.54 26.02
C LYS A 171 4.15 4.23 25.01
N ILE A 172 5.12 3.50 24.46
CA ILE A 172 6.00 3.96 23.39
C ILE A 172 5.68 3.15 22.15
N ASN A 173 5.52 3.84 21.03
CA ASN A 173 5.27 3.21 19.74
C ASN A 173 6.58 3.21 18.95
N ILE A 174 7.12 2.02 18.68
CA ILE A 174 8.33 1.88 17.86
C ILE A 174 7.90 1.66 16.42
N HIS A 175 8.31 2.56 15.54
CA HIS A 175 8.20 2.38 14.09
C HIS A 175 9.38 1.57 13.59
N THR A 176 9.11 0.47 12.88
CA THR A 176 10.15 -0.42 12.36
C THR A 176 9.71 -1.09 11.08
N SER A 177 10.66 -1.61 10.30
CA SER A 177 10.33 -2.36 9.09
C SER A 177 9.60 -3.67 9.43
N ARG A 178 8.68 -4.06 8.55
CA ARG A 178 7.94 -5.33 8.65
C ARG A 178 8.89 -6.53 8.79
N ASN A 179 10.01 -6.51 8.06
CA ASN A 179 11.02 -7.55 8.13
C ASN A 179 11.65 -7.68 9.51
N PHE A 180 11.93 -6.56 10.17
CA PHE A 180 12.46 -6.58 11.54
C PHE A 180 11.40 -7.04 12.54
N ALA A 181 10.15 -6.58 12.40
CA ALA A 181 9.04 -7.04 13.22
C ALA A 181 8.82 -8.55 13.14
N LEU A 182 8.92 -9.15 11.94
CA LEU A 182 8.83 -10.60 11.74
C LEU A 182 9.99 -11.35 12.41
N LYS A 183 11.20 -10.78 12.44
CA LYS A 183 12.33 -11.36 13.19
C LYS A 183 12.06 -11.36 14.70
N ILE A 184 11.53 -10.26 15.25
CA ILE A 184 11.12 -10.18 16.66
C ILE A 184 10.05 -11.23 16.96
N LYS A 185 9.01 -11.33 16.12
CA LYS A 185 7.97 -12.36 16.25
C LYS A 185 8.58 -13.75 16.34
N LYS A 186 9.46 -14.11 15.39
CA LYS A 186 10.12 -15.42 15.35
C LYS A 186 10.91 -15.71 16.63
N PHE A 187 11.63 -14.71 17.15
CA PHE A 187 12.37 -14.83 18.41
C PHE A 187 11.44 -15.07 19.62
N LEU A 188 10.36 -14.29 19.76
CA LEU A 188 9.39 -14.46 20.85
C LEU A 188 8.74 -15.84 20.81
N GLU A 189 8.37 -16.28 19.62
CA GLU A 189 7.78 -17.59 19.39
C GLU A 189 8.77 -18.73 19.69
N GLN A 190 10.02 -18.64 19.27
CA GLN A 190 11.05 -19.63 19.60
C GLN A 190 11.27 -19.71 21.12
N SER A 191 11.39 -18.55 21.78
CA SER A 191 11.59 -18.46 23.23
C SER A 191 10.42 -19.07 23.99
N THR A 192 9.19 -18.65 23.68
CA THR A 192 7.98 -19.16 24.35
C THR A 192 7.81 -20.67 24.15
N ASN A 193 8.14 -21.20 22.97
CA ASN A 193 8.11 -22.63 22.76
C ASN A 193 9.17 -23.37 23.61
N LEU A 194 10.39 -22.86 23.69
CA LEU A 194 11.47 -23.47 24.49
C LEU A 194 11.08 -23.59 25.97
N PHE A 195 10.46 -22.54 26.53
CA PHE A 195 10.11 -22.52 27.95
C PHE A 195 8.77 -23.17 28.29
N PHE A 196 7.82 -23.25 27.36
CA PHE A 196 6.44 -23.63 27.66
C PHE A 196 5.85 -24.73 26.77
N ASN A 197 6.61 -25.27 25.82
CA ASN A 197 6.20 -26.35 24.92
C ASN A 197 4.83 -26.11 24.25
N LEU A 198 4.67 -24.90 23.70
CA LEU A 198 3.42 -24.44 23.09
C LEU A 198 3.28 -24.84 21.62
N LYS A 199 4.32 -25.38 20.98
CA LYS A 199 4.25 -25.80 19.57
C LYS A 199 3.21 -26.90 19.40
N TYR A 200 2.38 -26.75 18.37
CA TYR A 200 1.46 -27.79 17.94
C TYR A 200 2.24 -28.98 17.36
N HIS A 201 1.83 -30.18 17.76
CA HIS A 201 2.25 -31.43 17.16
C HIS A 201 1.00 -32.26 16.97
N ASP A 202 0.83 -32.83 15.77
CA ASP A 202 -0.31 -33.72 15.56
C ASP A 202 -0.12 -34.97 16.42
N ASN A 203 -1.00 -35.14 17.40
CA ASN A 203 -0.88 -36.13 18.47
C ASN A 203 -1.96 -37.22 18.39
N ASN A 204 -2.58 -37.43 17.22
CA ASN A 204 -3.68 -38.40 17.01
C ASN A 204 -4.76 -38.38 18.10
N SER A 205 -4.95 -37.21 18.72
CA SER A 205 -5.94 -36.96 19.77
C SER A 205 -7.35 -37.25 19.26
N LYS A 206 -8.20 -37.82 20.14
CA LYS A 206 -9.62 -38.02 19.87
C LYS A 206 -10.45 -36.75 20.04
N ASN A 207 -9.88 -35.69 20.61
CA ASN A 207 -10.58 -34.42 20.80
C ASN A 207 -10.74 -33.72 19.45
N SER A 208 -11.87 -33.04 19.27
CA SER A 208 -12.04 -32.11 18.15
C SER A 208 -11.00 -31.00 18.24
N LYS A 209 -10.54 -30.54 17.08
CA LYS A 209 -9.50 -29.50 16.96
C LYS A 209 -10.13 -28.25 16.36
N ILE A 210 -9.95 -27.12 17.03
CA ILE A 210 -10.42 -25.81 16.57
C ILE A 210 -9.22 -24.96 16.20
N LEU A 211 -9.10 -24.61 14.92
CA LEU A 211 -8.08 -23.70 14.41
C LEU A 211 -8.59 -22.26 14.46
N LEU A 212 -7.92 -21.41 15.22
CA LEU A 212 -8.19 -19.98 15.30
C LEU A 212 -7.09 -19.21 14.57
N LEU A 213 -7.50 -18.39 13.60
CA LEU A 213 -6.60 -17.60 12.75
C LEU A 213 -6.45 -16.18 13.27
N GLU A 214 -5.22 -15.67 13.35
CA GLU A 214 -4.92 -14.27 13.73
C GLU A 214 -5.57 -13.85 15.06
N PHE A 215 -5.72 -14.81 15.98
CA PHE A 215 -6.56 -14.68 17.15
C PHE A 215 -5.83 -13.96 18.29
N ASN A 216 -6.52 -13.08 19.03
CA ASN A 216 -5.94 -12.37 20.17
C ASN A 216 -6.44 -12.98 21.49
N PRO A 217 -5.60 -13.77 22.21
CA PRO A 217 -6.04 -14.46 23.42
C PRO A 217 -6.54 -13.53 24.53
N ILE A 218 -5.99 -12.31 24.61
CA ILE A 218 -6.38 -11.35 25.65
C ILE A 218 -7.78 -10.79 25.37
N GLN A 219 -8.06 -10.46 24.12
CA GLN A 219 -9.35 -9.87 23.74
C GLN A 219 -10.50 -10.88 23.82
N TYR A 220 -10.22 -12.16 23.54
CA TYR A 220 -11.22 -13.22 23.45
C TYR A 220 -10.98 -14.34 24.47
N ASN A 221 -10.55 -13.96 25.67
CA ASN A 221 -10.21 -14.90 26.73
C ASN A 221 -11.39 -15.83 27.08
N GLU A 222 -12.59 -15.26 27.23
CA GLU A 222 -13.81 -16.02 27.57
C GLU A 222 -14.12 -17.08 26.51
N LEU A 223 -14.07 -16.72 25.23
CA LEU A 223 -14.29 -17.68 24.14
C LEU A 223 -13.30 -18.84 24.18
N MET A 224 -12.02 -18.58 24.48
CA MET A 224 -11.03 -19.67 24.60
C MET A 224 -11.33 -20.59 25.79
N HIS A 225 -11.81 -20.04 26.90
CA HIS A 225 -12.22 -20.84 28.05
C HIS A 225 -13.46 -21.68 27.77
N GLU A 226 -14.45 -21.12 27.07
CA GLU A 226 -15.66 -21.85 26.64
C GLU A 226 -15.29 -23.00 25.69
N ILE A 227 -14.47 -22.75 24.66
CA ILE A 227 -13.99 -23.80 23.75
C ILE A 227 -13.24 -24.89 24.53
N TYR A 228 -12.35 -24.50 25.44
CA TYR A 228 -11.60 -25.45 26.26
C TYR A 228 -12.53 -26.31 27.15
N SER A 229 -13.62 -25.73 27.67
CA SER A 229 -14.59 -26.44 28.50
C SER A 229 -15.35 -27.54 27.75
N LEU A 230 -15.48 -27.41 26.41
CA LEU A 230 -16.05 -28.42 25.53
C LEU A 230 -15.08 -29.59 25.23
N ASN A 231 -13.90 -29.59 25.86
CA ASN A 231 -12.82 -30.56 25.67
C ASN A 231 -12.21 -30.53 24.24
N ASP A 232 -12.35 -29.40 23.54
CA ASP A 232 -11.72 -29.18 22.24
C ASP A 232 -10.28 -28.68 22.37
N GLU A 233 -9.41 -29.15 21.48
CA GLU A 233 -8.04 -28.66 21.38
C GLU A 233 -8.00 -27.38 20.54
N ILE A 234 -7.55 -26.29 21.16
CA ILE A 234 -7.40 -25.00 20.49
C ILE A 234 -6.02 -24.91 19.84
N ILE A 235 -6.00 -24.68 18.53
CA ILE A 235 -4.80 -24.44 17.73
C ILE A 235 -4.83 -22.99 17.27
N LEU A 236 -3.79 -22.23 17.61
CA LEU A 236 -3.62 -20.84 17.23
C LEU A 236 -2.66 -20.75 16.04
N LEU A 237 -3.09 -20.11 14.96
CA LEU A 237 -2.26 -19.81 13.81
C LEU A 237 -2.27 -18.29 13.58
N ASN A 238 -1.20 -17.63 14.04
CA ASN A 238 -1.05 -16.19 13.86
C ASN A 238 0.21 -15.88 13.05
N GLU A 239 0.02 -15.34 11.86
CA GLU A 239 1.08 -15.00 10.93
C GLU A 239 1.55 -13.55 11.07
N ARG A 240 0.66 -12.60 11.41
CA ARG A 240 1.03 -11.17 11.56
C ARG A 240 1.63 -10.80 12.91
N ARG A 241 1.11 -11.36 14.01
CA ARG A 241 1.56 -11.09 15.39
C ARG A 241 1.70 -12.39 16.17
N PRO A 242 2.62 -12.51 17.13
CA PRO A 242 2.71 -13.75 17.91
C PRO A 242 1.45 -13.91 18.77
N ALA A 243 0.92 -15.14 18.86
CA ALA A 243 -0.21 -15.45 19.73
C ALA A 243 0.09 -15.14 21.21
N VAL A 244 1.36 -15.32 21.60
CA VAL A 244 1.89 -14.94 22.91
C VAL A 244 2.86 -13.76 22.74
N TRP A 245 2.46 -12.58 23.21
CA TRP A 245 3.23 -11.34 23.10
C TRP A 245 3.49 -10.67 24.45
N ASN A 246 2.86 -11.15 25.52
CA ASN A 246 3.11 -10.75 26.91
C ASN A 246 2.67 -11.85 27.91
N LEU A 247 2.89 -11.61 29.20
CA LEU A 247 2.53 -12.56 30.26
C LEU A 247 1.03 -12.86 30.33
N LYS A 248 0.14 -11.89 30.07
CA LYS A 248 -1.31 -12.12 30.08
C LYS A 248 -1.70 -13.11 28.98
N SER A 249 -1.26 -12.88 27.74
CA SER A 249 -1.51 -13.79 26.62
C SER A 249 -0.91 -15.19 26.88
N LEU A 250 0.27 -15.27 27.50
CA LEU A 250 0.89 -16.54 27.86
C LEU A 250 0.04 -17.31 28.88
N THR A 251 -0.43 -16.65 29.94
CA THR A 251 -1.26 -17.26 30.97
C THR A 251 -2.55 -17.83 30.38
N ILE A 252 -3.21 -17.08 29.50
CA ILE A 252 -4.44 -17.51 28.84
C ILE A 252 -4.17 -18.77 28.01
N VAL A 253 -3.20 -18.71 27.09
CA VAL A 253 -2.82 -19.83 26.22
C VAL A 253 -2.46 -21.09 27.02
N LYS A 254 -1.79 -20.95 28.16
CA LYS A 254 -1.47 -22.07 29.05
C LYS A 254 -2.71 -22.64 29.74
N ASN A 255 -3.57 -21.78 30.28
CA ASN A 255 -4.75 -22.20 31.03
C ASN A 255 -5.77 -22.94 30.14
N THR A 256 -5.86 -22.55 28.87
CA THR A 256 -6.73 -23.17 27.87
C THR A 256 -6.04 -24.31 27.11
N LYS A 257 -4.83 -24.71 27.55
CA LYS A 257 -3.99 -25.76 26.94
C LYS A 257 -3.81 -25.60 25.42
N SER A 258 -3.87 -24.38 24.92
CA SER A 258 -3.83 -24.12 23.49
C SER A 258 -2.43 -24.34 22.91
N LYS A 259 -2.38 -24.75 21.65
CA LYS A 259 -1.14 -24.98 20.90
C LYS A 259 -0.99 -23.94 19.80
N ILE A 260 0.25 -23.65 19.43
CA ILE A 260 0.61 -22.66 18.41
C ILE A 260 1.15 -23.41 17.20
N LEU A 261 0.44 -23.29 16.08
CA LEU A 261 0.87 -23.76 14.77
C LEU A 261 1.68 -22.66 14.07
N ARG A 262 2.69 -23.05 13.30
CA ARG A 262 3.46 -22.15 12.44
C ARG A 262 3.54 -22.73 11.04
N LEU A 263 3.18 -21.94 10.03
CA LEU A 263 3.35 -22.37 8.63
C LEU A 263 4.82 -22.60 8.29
N SER A 264 5.74 -21.84 8.88
CA SER A 264 7.18 -22.03 8.68
C SER A 264 7.72 -23.37 9.21
N THR A 265 6.89 -24.16 9.90
CA THR A 265 7.27 -25.49 10.40
C THR A 265 6.56 -26.62 9.64
N THR A 266 5.79 -26.28 8.60
CA THR A 266 5.24 -27.23 7.63
C THR A 266 6.37 -27.81 6.77
N SER A 267 6.15 -28.99 6.18
CA SER A 267 7.18 -29.70 5.41
C SER A 267 7.80 -28.83 4.29
N ASP A 268 9.11 -29.01 4.08
CA ASP A 268 9.87 -28.27 3.06
C ASP A 268 9.22 -28.39 1.67
N ASN A 269 8.62 -29.54 1.36
CA ASN A 269 7.89 -29.76 0.11
C ASN A 269 6.70 -28.81 -0.08
N VAL A 270 5.91 -28.58 0.98
CA VAL A 270 4.75 -27.66 0.93
C VAL A 270 5.23 -26.21 0.84
N LEU A 271 6.29 -25.85 1.56
CA LEU A 271 6.89 -24.52 1.47
C LEU A 271 7.43 -24.24 0.06
N HIS A 272 8.09 -25.21 -0.56
CA HIS A 272 8.55 -25.10 -1.95
C HIS A 272 7.39 -24.96 -2.95
N GLN A 273 6.28 -25.68 -2.74
CA GLN A 273 5.08 -25.52 -3.56
C GLN A 273 4.52 -24.09 -3.46
N ILE A 274 4.37 -23.57 -2.23
CA ILE A 274 3.91 -22.20 -1.99
C ILE A 274 4.84 -21.18 -2.67
N ASP A 275 6.15 -21.34 -2.53
CA ASP A 275 7.13 -20.43 -3.16
C ASP A 275 7.04 -20.48 -4.70
N ASN A 276 6.84 -21.66 -5.28
CA ASN A 276 6.67 -21.82 -6.72
C ASN A 276 5.39 -21.14 -7.23
N GLU A 277 4.26 -21.37 -6.54
CA GLU A 277 2.98 -20.73 -6.87
C GLU A 277 3.05 -19.20 -6.71
N ARG A 278 3.69 -18.71 -5.64
CA ARG A 278 3.94 -17.27 -5.46
C ARG A 278 4.74 -16.71 -6.62
N ASN A 279 5.83 -17.37 -7.02
CA ASN A 279 6.69 -16.89 -8.08
C ASN A 279 5.98 -16.90 -9.45
N ASP A 280 5.14 -17.90 -9.72
CA ASP A 280 4.31 -17.94 -10.92
C ASP A 280 3.29 -16.79 -10.95
N LEU A 281 2.60 -16.55 -9.82
CA LEU A 281 1.68 -15.43 -9.67
C LEU A 281 2.40 -14.08 -9.86
N LEU A 282 3.57 -13.88 -9.23
CA LEU A 282 4.36 -12.67 -9.39
C LEU A 282 4.80 -12.45 -10.84
N LYS A 283 5.18 -13.53 -11.54
CA LYS A 283 5.54 -13.46 -12.96
C LYS A 283 4.34 -13.06 -13.82
N LYS A 284 3.16 -13.64 -13.56
CA LYS A 284 1.90 -13.25 -14.22
C LYS A 284 1.59 -11.79 -13.95
N LEU A 285 1.58 -11.36 -12.70
CA LEU A 285 1.33 -9.97 -12.31
C LEU A 285 2.32 -9.01 -13.00
N ARG A 286 3.62 -9.27 -12.95
CA ARG A 286 4.63 -8.41 -13.58
C ARG A 286 4.42 -8.24 -15.09
N ASN A 287 3.97 -9.29 -15.77
CA ASN A 287 3.76 -9.27 -17.22
C ASN A 287 2.45 -8.60 -17.65
N TYR A 288 1.39 -8.68 -16.81
CA TYR A 288 0.03 -8.31 -17.20
C TYR A 288 -0.56 -7.11 -16.44
N PHE A 289 -0.16 -6.90 -15.18
CA PHE A 289 -0.71 -5.88 -14.28
C PHE A 289 -0.47 -4.43 -14.76
N PRO A 290 0.73 -4.03 -15.22
CA PRO A 290 0.98 -2.65 -15.65
C PRO A 290 0.19 -2.23 -16.91
N LYS A 291 -0.30 -3.20 -17.69
CA LYS A 291 -0.92 -2.94 -19.01
C LYS A 291 -2.45 -2.83 -18.99
N ILE A 292 -3.15 -3.53 -18.08
CA ILE A 292 -4.60 -3.76 -18.21
C ILE A 292 -5.43 -2.95 -17.18
N MET A 293 -4.91 -2.73 -15.97
CA MET A 293 -5.72 -2.29 -14.82
C MET A 293 -5.91 -0.79 -14.79
N ILE A 294 -4.79 -0.10 -15.01
CA ILE A 294 -4.77 1.36 -15.00
C ILE A 294 -5.40 1.90 -16.29
N LEU A 295 -5.27 1.15 -17.40
CA LEU A 295 -5.96 1.45 -18.65
C LEU A 295 -7.49 1.49 -18.47
N GLN A 296 -8.06 0.56 -17.70
CA GLN A 296 -9.51 0.46 -17.47
C GLN A 296 -10.05 1.50 -16.48
N ALA A 297 -9.28 1.85 -15.45
CA ALA A 297 -9.64 2.91 -14.51
C ALA A 297 -9.65 4.30 -15.18
N PHE A 298 -8.67 4.58 -16.05
CA PHE A 298 -8.60 5.84 -16.79
C PHE A 298 -9.64 5.95 -17.92
N LEU A 299 -9.99 4.83 -18.56
CA LEU A 299 -11.00 4.77 -19.63
C LEU A 299 -12.40 5.23 -19.20
N GLN A 300 -12.76 5.03 -17.92
CA GLN A 300 -14.12 5.30 -17.42
C GLN A 300 -14.30 6.68 -16.76
N LEU A 301 -13.21 7.39 -16.45
CA LEU A 301 -13.22 8.76 -15.90
C LEU A 301 -13.80 9.83 -16.85
N LYS A 302 -14.43 9.47 -17.98
CA LYS A 302 -14.88 10.41 -19.03
C LYS A 302 -13.80 11.48 -19.37
N ILE A 303 -12.53 11.07 -19.45
CA ILE A 303 -11.44 11.87 -20.05
C ILE A 303 -11.66 12.05 -21.59
N ILE A 304 -12.84 11.66 -22.07
CA ILE A 304 -13.32 11.82 -23.44
C ILE A 304 -13.48 13.31 -23.83
N HIS A 305 -13.63 14.23 -22.87
CA HIS A 305 -13.65 15.67 -23.18
C HIS A 305 -12.28 16.28 -23.52
N PHE A 306 -11.16 15.55 -23.32
CA PHE A 306 -9.80 16.05 -23.59
C PHE A 306 -9.09 15.41 -24.80
N GLY A 307 -9.76 14.56 -25.59
CA GLY A 307 -9.21 14.06 -26.86
C GLY A 307 -7.94 13.19 -26.76
N LEU A 308 -7.66 12.59 -25.59
CA LEU A 308 -6.45 11.77 -25.39
C LEU A 308 -6.63 10.37 -26.00
N GLN A 309 -5.78 10.01 -26.98
CA GLN A 309 -5.82 8.69 -27.63
C GLN A 309 -5.15 7.58 -26.80
N LEU A 310 -5.87 6.45 -26.68
CA LEU A 310 -5.56 5.24 -25.90
C LEU A 310 -4.14 4.65 -26.02
N LYS A 311 -3.44 4.81 -27.15
CA LYS A 311 -2.11 4.20 -27.37
C LYS A 311 -0.99 4.86 -26.54
N LYS A 312 -1.23 6.03 -25.94
CA LYS A 312 -0.17 6.96 -25.53
C LYS A 312 -0.05 7.19 -24.02
N ILE A 313 -0.90 6.54 -23.22
CA ILE A 313 -0.86 6.54 -21.74
C ILE A 313 0.02 5.37 -21.20
N LEU A 314 0.33 4.38 -22.05
CA LEU A 314 1.24 3.26 -21.72
C LEU A 314 2.58 3.67 -21.04
N PRO A 315 3.25 4.80 -21.39
CA PRO A 315 4.53 5.17 -20.81
C PRO A 315 4.52 5.61 -19.34
N LEU A 316 3.37 6.02 -18.76
CA LEU A 316 3.29 6.31 -17.31
C LEU A 316 3.67 5.08 -16.47
N PHE A 317 3.31 3.90 -16.99
CA PHE A 317 3.19 2.69 -16.19
C PHE A 317 4.38 1.75 -16.35
N ALA A 318 5.30 2.07 -17.25
CA ALA A 318 6.64 1.48 -17.31
C ALA A 318 7.61 2.13 -16.29
N ILE A 319 7.20 3.24 -15.65
CA ILE A 319 8.01 4.04 -14.72
C ILE A 319 7.73 3.67 -13.24
N ILE A 320 6.62 2.95 -13.00
CA ILE A 320 6.21 2.48 -11.68
C ILE A 320 6.84 1.10 -11.47
N ASP A 321 8.13 1.09 -11.14
CA ASP A 321 8.76 -0.10 -10.59
C ASP A 321 8.02 -0.45 -9.28
N PHE A 322 7.27 -1.56 -9.31
CA PHE A 322 6.77 -2.26 -8.13
C PHE A 322 7.87 -3.13 -7.53
#